data_AF-A0A544Y8J7-F1
#
_entry.id   AF-A0A544Y8J7-F1
#
_cell.length_a   1.000
_cell.length_b   1.000
_cell.length_c   1.000
_cell.angle_alpha   90.00
_cell.angle_beta   90.00
_cell.angle_gamma   90.00
#
_symmetry.space_group_name_H-M   'P 1'
#
loop_
_entity.id
_entity.type
_entity.pdbx_description
1 polymer ?
#
loop_
_entity_poly.entity_id
_entity_poly.type
_entity_poly.pdbx_seq_one_letter_code
_entity_poly.pdbx_strand_id
1 'polypeptide(L)' 'MRRLGLAEDEVDTGYGLVPVDPRTDLYVLRVTEEAGRRVGDSDAGAVDGGAADGGPYSDPPIEPYGPPR' A
#
# COMPACT_ATOMS: atom_id res chain seq x y z
N MET A 1 -0.16 13.08 -6.89
CA MET A 1 0.74 12.38 -5.95
C MET A 1 1.57 13.28 -5.04
N ARG A 2 1.95 14.50 -5.45
CA ARG A 2 2.81 15.42 -4.67
C ARG A 2 2.39 15.64 -3.19
N ARG A 3 1.08 15.68 -2.88
CA ARG A 3 0.59 15.83 -1.49
C ARG A 3 0.86 14.61 -0.60
N LEU A 4 1.00 13.43 -1.21
CA LEU A 4 1.34 12.16 -0.56
C LEU A 4 2.84 11.87 -0.61
N GLY A 5 3.66 12.76 -1.20
CA GLY A 5 5.09 12.53 -1.37
C GLY A 5 5.44 11.37 -2.32
N LEU A 6 4.49 10.96 -3.16
CA LEU A 6 4.65 9.84 -4.09
C LEU A 6 5.04 10.33 -5.50
N ALA A 7 5.90 9.57 -6.17
CA ALA A 7 6.11 9.69 -7.61
C ALA A 7 4.97 9.01 -8.39
N GLU A 8 4.85 9.29 -9.69
CA GLU A 8 3.77 8.72 -10.51
C GLU A 8 4.00 7.24 -10.83
N ASP A 9 5.25 6.84 -11.03
CA ASP A 9 5.67 5.46 -11.28
C ASP A 9 5.61 4.57 -10.03
N GLU A 10 5.56 5.17 -8.84
CA GLU A 10 5.32 4.48 -7.58
C GLU A 10 3.86 4.09 -7.39
N VAL A 11 2.96 4.49 -8.29
CA VAL A 11 1.52 4.28 -8.16
C VAL A 11 0.98 3.43 -9.30
N ASP A 12 0.17 2.44 -8.94
CA ASP A 12 -0.59 1.67 -9.91
C ASP A 12 -1.80 2.50 -10.38
N THR A 13 -1.58 3.37 -11.37
CA THR A 13 -2.64 4.19 -11.98
C THR A 13 -3.65 3.38 -12.76
N GLY A 14 -3.31 2.14 -13.16
CA GLY A 14 -4.24 1.19 -13.77
C GLY A 14 -5.22 0.61 -12.76
N TYR A 15 -4.77 0.35 -11.53
CA TYR A 15 -5.62 0.01 -10.40
C TYR A 15 -6.46 1.22 -9.93
N GLY A 16 -5.87 2.41 -9.96
CA GLY A 16 -6.53 3.67 -9.66
C GLY A 16 -6.79 3.91 -8.16
N LEU A 17 -7.51 5.00 -7.86
CA LEU A 17 -7.91 5.36 -6.51
C LEU A 17 -9.29 4.75 -6.21
N VAL A 18 -9.38 3.91 -5.17
CA VAL A 18 -10.60 3.20 -4.82
C VAL A 18 -11.26 3.83 -3.59
N PRO A 19 -12.52 4.29 -3.67
CA PRO A 19 -13.25 4.75 -2.49
C PRO A 19 -13.64 3.57 -1.60
N VAL A 20 -13.22 3.60 -0.33
CA VAL A 20 -13.61 2.57 0.67
C VAL A 20 -14.80 3.07 1.49
N ASP A 21 -14.72 4.30 1.98
CA ASP A 21 -15.86 5.01 2.57
C ASP A 21 -15.78 6.51 2.24
N PRO A 22 -16.43 6.95 1.14
CA PRO A 22 -16.37 8.34 0.71
C PRO A 22 -17.13 9.29 1.65
N ARG A 23 -17.94 8.79 2.59
CA ARG A 23 -18.63 9.64 3.59
C ARG A 23 -17.66 10.14 4.67
N THR A 24 -16.57 9.42 4.88
CA THR A 24 -15.51 9.75 5.82
C THR A 24 -14.20 10.12 5.10
N ASP A 25 -14.27 10.36 3.79
CA ASP A 25 -13.13 10.63 2.93
C ASP A 25 -12.03 9.54 2.97
N LEU A 26 -12.42 8.27 3.13
CA LEU A 26 -11.50 7.13 3.15
C LEU A 26 -11.36 6.49 1.76
N TYR A 27 -10.12 6.47 1.26
CA TYR A 27 -9.74 5.93 -0.05
C TYR A 27 -8.50 5.08 0.06
N VAL A 28 -8.36 4.12 -0.85
CA VAL A 28 -7.20 3.25 -0.99
C VAL A 28 -6.53 3.51 -2.33
N LEU A 29 -5.20 3.55 -2.30
CA LEU A 29 -4.35 3.67 -3.47
C LEU A 29 -3.28 2.59 -3.40
N ARG A 30 -3.11 1.84 -4.50
CA ARG A 30 -2.04 0.85 -4.59
C ARG A 30 -0.73 1.52 -5.01
N VAL A 31 0.32 1.26 -4.26
CA VAL A 31 1.66 1.81 -4.46
C VAL A 31 2.70 0.71 -4.45
N THR A 32 3.90 1.02 -4.92
CA THR A 32 5.05 0.12 -4.78
C THR A 32 5.37 -0.12 -3.30
N GLU A 33 5.96 -1.27 -3.01
CA GLU A 33 6.29 -1.67 -1.63
C GLU A 33 7.23 -0.65 -0.96
N GLU A 34 8.25 -0.17 -1.67
CA GLU A 34 9.19 0.86 -1.19
C GLU A 34 8.48 2.17 -0.80
N ALA A 35 7.50 2.58 -1.62
CA ALA A 35 6.72 3.78 -1.36
C ALA A 35 5.76 3.57 -0.18
N GLY A 36 5.14 2.39 -0.08
CA GLY A 36 4.31 1.98 1.04
C GLY A 36 5.05 2.04 2.38
N ARG A 37 6.28 1.50 2.45
CA ARG A 37 7.14 1.59 3.64
C ARG A 37 7.41 3.03 4.06
N ARG A 38 7.74 3.90 3.09
CA ARG A 38 8.02 5.32 3.33
C ARG A 38 6.81 6.09 3.89
N VAL A 39 5.62 5.82 3.35
CA VAL A 39 4.38 6.49 3.78
C VAL A 39 3.84 5.89 5.09
N GLY A 40 3.98 4.58 5.29
CA GLY A 40 3.54 3.88 6.50
C GLY A 40 4.31 4.29 7.76
N ASP A 41 5.59 4.65 7.63
CA ASP A 41 6.39 5.21 8.73
C ASP A 41 6.05 6.68 9.04
N SER A 42 5.36 7.36 8.13
CA SER A 42 5.04 8.80 8.21
C SER A 42 3.65 9.04 8.80
N ASP A 43 3.52 8.94 10.13
CA ASP A 43 2.48 9.60 10.94
C ASP A 43 1.02 9.09 10.81
N ALA A 44 0.70 8.14 9.94
CA ALA A 44 -0.62 7.52 9.87
C ALA A 44 -0.67 6.27 10.77
N GLY A 45 -0.73 6.50 12.08
CA GLY A 45 -0.95 5.52 13.15
C GLY A 45 -0.76 4.06 12.75
N ALA A 46 0.38 3.48 13.16
CA ALA A 46 0.59 2.05 13.16
C ALA A 46 -0.66 1.38 13.76
N VAL A 47 -1.55 0.90 12.90
CA VAL A 47 -2.54 -0.09 13.29
C VAL A 47 -1.71 -1.25 13.82
N ASP A 48 -1.92 -1.61 15.08
CA ASP A 48 -1.10 -2.55 15.85
C ASP A 48 -0.57 -3.70 14.99
N GLY A 49 0.72 -3.63 14.61
CA GLY A 49 1.39 -4.69 13.83
C GLY A 49 2.13 -4.22 12.58
N GLY A 50 3.33 -3.66 12.78
CA GLY A 50 4.49 -3.86 11.90
C GLY A 50 4.37 -3.49 10.42
N ALA A 51 4.60 -2.21 10.09
CA ALA A 51 4.80 -1.75 8.71
C ALA A 51 6.15 -2.21 8.09
N ALA A 52 6.87 -3.13 8.71
CA ALA A 52 8.15 -3.65 8.21
C ALA A 52 8.00 -4.85 7.27
N ASP A 53 6.90 -5.63 7.36
CA ASP A 53 6.70 -6.89 6.63
C ASP A 53 5.25 -7.09 6.12
N GLY A 54 4.64 -6.03 5.58
CA GLY A 54 3.29 -6.12 5.01
C GLY A 54 2.19 -6.09 6.07
N GLY A 55 1.66 -4.90 6.33
CA GLY A 55 0.48 -4.73 7.19
C GLY A 55 -0.78 -5.36 6.58
N PRO A 56 -1.91 -5.39 7.32
CA PRO A 56 -3.17 -6.05 6.91
C PRO A 56 -3.76 -5.57 5.58
N TYR A 57 -3.25 -4.47 5.03
CA TYR A 57 -3.66 -3.87 3.75
C TYR A 57 -2.65 -4.10 2.61
N SER A 58 -1.60 -4.89 2.84
CA SER A 58 -0.59 -5.21 1.83
C SER A 58 -1.00 -6.43 1.03
N ASP A 59 -0.65 -6.44 -0.26
CA ASP A 59 -0.79 -7.64 -1.08
C ASP A 59 0.24 -8.69 -0.62
N PRO A 60 -0.16 -9.85 -0.10
CA PRO A 60 0.80 -10.86 0.35
C PRO A 60 1.56 -11.42 -0.86
N PRO A 61 2.86 -11.75 -0.71
CA PRO A 61 3.61 -12.42 -1.76
C PRO A 61 2.97 -13.79 -2.04
N ILE A 62 2.71 -14.07 -3.31
CA ILE A 62 2.18 -15.36 -3.77
C ILE A 62 3.35 -16.17 -4.31
N GLU A 63 3.74 -17.22 -3.58
CA GLU A 63 4.77 -18.15 -4.04
C GLU A 63 4.36 -18.86 -5.33
N PRO A 64 5.30 -19.11 -6.27
CA PRO A 64 5.00 -19.89 -7.46
C PRO A 64 4.45 -21.26 -7.09
N TYR A 65 3.32 -21.62 -7.70
CA TYR A 65 2.74 -22.94 -7.51
C TYR A 65 3.65 -24.03 -8.11
N GLY A 66 4.10 -24.98 -7.28
CA GLY A 66 4.89 -26.12 -7.74
C GLY A 66 5.77 -26.72 -6.64
N PRO A 67 6.43 -27.87 -6.89
CA PRO A 67 7.35 -28.46 -5.94
C PRO A 67 8.55 -27.53 -5.69
N PRO A 68 9.10 -27.50 -4.46
CA PRO A 68 10.30 -26.72 -4.17
C PRO A 68 11.45 -27.19 -5.08
N ARG A 69 12.19 -26.23 -5.63
CA ARG A 69 13.38 -26.48 -6.45
C ARG A 69 14.62 -26.73 -5.59
#